data_AF-A0A0F9SAQ2-F1
#
_entry.id   AF-A0A0F9SAQ2-F1
#
_cell.length_a   1.000
_cell.length_b   1.000
_cell.length_c   1.000
_cell.angle_alpha   90.00
_cell.angle_beta   90.00
_cell.angle_gamma   90.00
#
_symmetry.space_group_name_H-M   'P 1'
#
loop_
_entity.id
_entity.type
_entity.pdbx_description
1 polymer ?
#
loop_
_entity_poly.entity_id
_entity_poly.type
_entity_poly.pdbx_seq_one_letter_code
_entity_poly.pdbx_strand_id
1 'polypeptide(L)' 'MEAFRGKRRGYLLGREPKDISLLAIIEAVQGPLALNRCQETPPRCDKTECSYRSVWDDLQETVSNRLAAASLADQ' A
#
# COMPACT_ATOMS: atom_id res chain seq x y z
N MET A 1 9.66 13.73 2.59
CA MET A 1 10.48 13.33 3.76
C MET A 1 11.65 14.27 3.80
N GLU A 2 11.84 14.99 4.90
CA GLU A 2 12.97 15.88 5.07
C GLU A 2 13.97 15.22 6.01
N ALA A 3 15.19 15.01 5.51
CA ALA A 3 16.29 14.42 6.26
C ALA A 3 17.25 15.54 6.69
N PHE A 4 17.31 15.83 7.99
CA PHE A 4 18.27 16.80 8.51
C PHE A 4 19.66 16.17 8.63
N ARG A 5 20.67 16.79 7.99
CA ARG A 5 22.08 16.44 8.21
C ARG A 5 22.67 17.34 9.30
N GLY A 6 23.10 16.77 10.42
CA GLY A 6 23.73 17.49 11.54
C GLY A 6 23.64 16.78 12.90
N LYS A 7 24.12 17.41 13.99
CA LYS A 7 24.16 16.87 15.37
C LYS A 7 22.79 16.51 15.98
N ARG A 8 21.68 16.97 15.38
CA ARG A 8 20.31 16.54 15.72
C ARG A 8 19.79 15.60 14.63
N ARG A 9 20.10 14.31 14.75
CA ARG A 9 19.62 13.28 13.82
C ARG A 9 18.12 13.05 14.03
N GLY A 10 17.38 12.91 12.94
CA GLY A 10 15.97 12.57 12.95
C GLY A 10 15.38 12.66 11.55
N TYR A 11 14.24 11.98 11.36
CA TYR A 11 13.42 12.13 10.17
C TYR A 11 12.15 12.85 10.57
N LEU A 12 11.74 13.82 9.75
CA LEU A 12 10.41 14.41 9.86
C LEU A 12 9.50 13.80 8.81
N LEU A 13 8.22 13.63 9.17
CA LEU A 13 7.18 13.29 8.22
C LEU A 13 7.12 14.39 7.16
N GLY A 14 7.04 14.00 5.89
CA GLY A 14 6.95 14.97 4.79
C GLY A 14 5.56 15.58 4.61
N ARG A 15 4.58 15.14 5.40
CA ARG A 15 3.16 15.52 5.39
C ARG A 15 2.58 15.30 6.80
N GLU A 16 1.39 15.83 7.08
CA GLU A 16 0.72 15.58 8.36
C GLU A 16 0.31 14.09 8.49
N PRO A 17 0.36 13.48 9.69
CA PRO A 17 0.02 12.06 9.88
C PRO A 17 -1.37 11.65 9.36
N LYS A 18 -2.36 12.54 9.47
CA LYS A 18 -3.73 12.32 8.98
C LYS A 18 -3.83 12.20 7.45
N ASP A 19 -2.84 12.74 6.73
CA ASP A 19 -2.78 12.73 5.25
C ASP A 19 -1.94 11.55 4.72
N ILE A 20 -1.44 10.69 5.61
CA ILE A 20 -0.62 9.53 5.27
C ILE A 20 -1.46 8.28 5.54
N SER A 21 -2.02 7.68 4.50
CA SER A 21 -2.77 6.43 4.64
C SER A 21 -1.85 5.23 4.90
N LEU A 22 -2.39 4.21 5.57
CA LEU A 22 -1.68 2.94 5.75
C LEU A 22 -1.38 2.28 4.40
N LEU A 23 -2.28 2.42 3.42
CA LEU A 23 -2.03 1.97 2.05
C LEU A 23 -0.76 2.63 1.48
N ALA A 24 -0.63 3.96 1.60
CA ALA A 24 0.53 4.68 1.09
C ALA A 24 1.84 4.24 1.76
N ILE A 25 1.79 3.91 3.07
CA ILE A 25 2.94 3.38 3.78
C ILE A 25 3.32 1.99 3.26
N ILE A 26 2.35 1.09 3.12
CA ILE A 26 2.57 -0.27 2.61
C ILE A 26 3.17 -0.21 1.20
N GLU A 27 2.59 0.61 0.33
CA GLU A 27 3.04 0.74 -1.06
C GLU A 27 4.43 1.36 -1.19
N ALA A 28 4.78 2.29 -0.31
CA ALA A 28 6.13 2.88 -0.29
C ALA A 28 7.22 1.88 0.14
N VAL A 29 6.86 0.89 0.99
CA VAL A 29 7.81 -0.10 1.52
C VAL A 29 7.91 -1.34 0.62
N GLN A 30 6.77 -1.84 0.14
CA GLN A 30 6.68 -3.14 -0.54
C GLN A 30 6.40 -3.02 -2.04
N GLY A 31 6.00 -1.84 -2.52
CA GLY A 31 5.44 -1.65 -3.86
C GLY A 31 3.91 -1.80 -3.89
N PRO A 32 3.29 -1.69 -5.08
CA PRO A 32 1.84 -1.68 -5.23
C PRO A 32 1.15 -2.86 -4.53
N LEU A 33 0.01 -2.61 -3.89
CA LEU A 33 -0.72 -3.67 -3.21
C LEU A 33 -1.17 -4.75 -4.21
N ALA A 34 -0.75 -5.99 -3.98
CA ALA A 34 -1.22 -7.15 -4.70
C ALA A 34 -1.45 -8.31 -3.71
N LEU A 35 -2.70 -8.76 -3.55
CA LEU A 35 -3.01 -9.85 -2.62
C LEU A 35 -2.56 -11.22 -3.15
N ASN A 36 -2.55 -11.38 -4.47
CA ASN A 36 -2.08 -12.56 -5.16
C ASN A 36 -1.31 -12.20 -6.43
N ARG A 37 -0.55 -13.17 -6.94
CA ARG A 37 0.30 -13.00 -8.14
C ARG A 37 -0.48 -12.56 -9.37
N CYS A 38 -1.75 -12.95 -9.46
CA CYS A 38 -2.61 -12.56 -10.57
C CYS A 38 -2.89 -11.05 -10.57
N GLN A 39 -2.92 -10.38 -9.41
CA GLN A 39 -3.21 -8.94 -9.28
C GLN A 39 -1.99 -8.03 -9.34
N GLU A 40 -0.81 -8.61 -9.48
CA GLU A 40 0.39 -7.83 -9.72
C GLU A 40 0.34 -7.15 -11.09
N THR A 41 1.18 -6.14 -11.28
CA THR A 41 1.33 -5.44 -12.57
C THR A 41 2.79 -5.54 -13.05
N PRO A 42 3.08 -6.31 -14.11
CA PRO A 42 2.15 -7.15 -14.88
C PRO A 42 1.71 -8.41 -14.10
N PRO A 43 0.53 -9.00 -14.41
CA PRO A 43 0.05 -10.21 -13.77
C PRO A 43 1.05 -11.37 -13.88
N ARG A 44 1.37 -12.01 -12.76
CA ARG A 44 2.29 -13.17 -12.70
C ARG A 44 1.52 -14.47 -12.43
N CYS A 45 0.45 -14.70 -13.18
CA CYS A 45 -0.33 -15.93 -13.15
C CYS A 45 -0.37 -16.56 -14.56
N ASP A 46 -0.20 -17.88 -14.62
CA ASP A 46 -0.18 -18.69 -15.84
C ASP A 46 -1.60 -19.10 -16.32
N LYS A 47 -2.62 -18.91 -15.48
CA LYS A 47 -4.01 -19.23 -15.81
C LYS A 47 -4.69 -18.06 -16.51
N THR A 48 -5.07 -18.26 -17.76
CA THR A 48 -5.93 -17.34 -18.54
C THR A 48 -7.38 -17.37 -18.06
N GLU A 49 -7.89 -18.52 -17.65
CA GLU A 49 -9.24 -18.69 -17.10
C GLU A 49 -9.14 -19.19 -15.65
N CYS A 50 -9.24 -18.25 -14.71
CA CYS A 50 -9.24 -18.53 -13.27
C CYS A 50 -10.55 -18.04 -12.66
N SER A 51 -11.42 -18.97 -12.25
CA SER A 51 -12.71 -18.65 -11.62
C SER A 51 -12.59 -17.85 -10.32
N TYR A 52 -11.45 -17.94 -9.65
CA TYR A 52 -11.18 -17.19 -8.42
C TYR A 52 -10.65 -15.78 -8.67
N ARG A 53 -10.36 -15.41 -9.92
CA ARG A 53 -9.77 -14.11 -10.25
C ARG A 53 -10.64 -12.96 -9.74
N SER A 54 -11.94 -13.01 -10.03
CA SER A 54 -12.90 -12.00 -9.58
C SER A 54 -12.96 -11.91 -8.05
N VAL A 55 -13.02 -13.05 -7.36
CA VAL A 55 -13.03 -13.09 -5.88
C VAL A 55 -11.78 -12.42 -5.30
N TRP A 56 -10.61 -12.65 -5.90
CA TRP A 56 -9.39 -11.99 -5.47
C TRP A 56 -9.42 -10.50 -5.75
N ASP A 57 -9.83 -10.09 -6.96
CA ASP A 57 -9.93 -8.69 -7.35
C ASP A 57 -10.86 -7.91 -6.38
N ASP A 58 -12.02 -8.47 -6.04
CA ASP A 58 -12.97 -7.90 -5.06
C ASP A 58 -12.34 -7.76 -3.65
N LEU A 59 -11.59 -8.78 -3.20
CA LEU A 59 -10.90 -8.75 -1.92
C LEU A 59 -9.81 -7.68 -1.91
N GLN A 60 -9.06 -7.53 -3.00
CA GLN A 60 -8.01 -6.51 -3.08
C GLN A 60 -8.60 -5.11 -3.08
N GLU A 61 -9.71 -4.87 -3.80
CA GLU A 61 -10.42 -3.61 -3.73
C GLU A 61 -10.88 -3.31 -2.30
N THR A 62 -11.51 -4.28 -1.63
CA THR A 62 -11.98 -4.14 -0.25
C THR A 62 -10.84 -3.79 0.72
N VAL A 63 -9.72 -4.53 0.64
CA VAL A 63 -8.55 -4.30 1.50
C VAL A 63 -7.91 -2.96 1.19
N SER A 64 -7.74 -2.62 -0.09
CA SER A 64 -7.15 -1.34 -0.52
C SER A 64 -7.96 -0.15 -0.01
N ASN A 65 -9.29 -0.19 -0.13
CA ASN A 65 -10.18 0.84 0.36
C ASN A 65 -10.09 1.00 1.88
N ARG A 66 -10.02 -0.12 2.61
CA ARG A 66 -9.88 -0.06 4.07
C ARG A 66 -8.54 0.54 4.50
N LEU A 67 -7.45 0.17 3.84
CA LEU A 67 -6.11 0.69 4.13
C LEU A 67 -5.94 2.15 3.69
N ALA A 68 -6.64 2.57 2.63
CA ALA A 68 -6.66 3.95 2.16
C ALA A 68 -7.40 4.87 3.14
N ALA A 69 -8.45 4.36 3.79
CA ALA A 69 -9.24 5.10 4.77
C ALA A 69 -8.58 5.22 6.16
N ALA A 70 -7.65 4.33 6.50
CA ALA A 70 -6.90 4.38 7.75
C ALA A 70 -5.64 5.25 7.60
N SER A 71 -5.43 6.19 8.51
CA SER A 71 -4.30 7.13 8.50
C SER A 71 -3.26 6.79 9.57
N LEU A 72 -2.05 7.34 9.42
CA LEU A 72 -1.00 7.22 10.43
C LEU A 72 -1.38 7.90 11.76
N ALA A 73 -2.36 8.82 11.75
CA ALA A 73 -2.88 9.45 12.95
C ALA A 73 -3.80 8.53 13.78
N ASP A 74 -4.31 7.44 13.22
CA ASP A 74 -5.28 6.54 13.87
C ASP A 74 -4.61 5.47 14.77
N GLN A 75 -3.28 5.56 14.97
CA GLN A 75 -2.48 4.68 15.85
C GLN A 75 -2.43 5.16 17.30
#